data_AF-A0A8T1NZX5-F1
#
_entry.id   AF-A0A8T1NZX5-F1
#
_cell.length_a   1.000
_cell.length_b   1.000
_cell.length_c   1.000
_cell.angle_alpha   90.00
_cell.angle_beta   90.00
_cell.angle_gamma   90.00
#
_symmetry.space_group_name_H-M   'P 1'
#
loop_
_entity.id
_entity.type
_entity.pdbx_description
1 polymer ?
#
loop_
_entity_poly.entity_id
_entity_poly.type
_entity_poly.pdbx_seq_one_letter_code
_entity_poly.pdbx_strand_id
1 'polypeptide(L)'
;MCCNCSLVSTQGCILKYDVLDEISADDHIKTVNFEVYFNEEEVEVKCTCALFETRGIPCRHSLRVLQLKKINVMPDVYVLDRWRKDIKRRYTLLRSSYDDQWDRSDARNYEVVVKRCMKLATKISSDNGKVSAFLRVVDDFEKKCEGSTPESTFEQTNKIPTVVVDTGVKILSPNVVRGKGRPPSKRKVPPVEKIANKRKKPVTLHLIF
;
A
#
# COMPACT_ATOMS: atom_id res chain seq x y z
N MET A 1 7.81 7.95 15.36
CA MET A 1 9.11 7.30 15.13
C MET A 1 9.93 8.23 14.25
N CYS A 2 10.65 9.15 14.88
CA CYS A 2 11.43 10.18 14.19
C CYS A 2 12.87 9.69 14.19
N CYS A 3 13.42 9.32 13.04
CA CYS A 3 14.87 9.16 12.92
C CYS A 3 15.51 10.55 13.02
N ASN A 4 16.63 10.65 13.73
CA ASN A 4 17.40 11.89 13.80
C ASN A 4 18.34 11.93 12.60
N CYS A 5 18.33 13.01 11.84
CA CYS A 5 19.09 13.14 10.60
C CYS A 5 19.96 14.39 10.66
N SER A 6 21.25 14.22 10.41
CA SER A 6 22.27 15.28 10.42
C SER A 6 23.07 15.27 9.12
N LEU A 7 23.26 16.43 8.51
CA LEU A 7 24.14 16.58 7.36
C LEU A 7 25.60 16.45 7.81
N VAL A 8 26.35 15.54 7.18
CA VAL A 8 27.75 15.26 7.52
C VAL A 8 28.69 15.94 6.53
N SER A 9 28.38 15.87 5.23
CA SER A 9 29.24 16.47 4.22
C SER A 9 28.46 16.84 2.96
N THR A 10 29.08 17.73 2.17
CA THR A 10 28.60 18.14 0.84
C THR A 10 29.80 18.14 -0.10
N GLN A 11 29.68 17.40 -1.20
CA GLN A 11 30.68 17.26 -2.24
C GLN A 11 30.01 17.52 -3.59
N GLY A 12 30.12 18.76 -4.08
CA GLY A 12 29.36 19.19 -5.27
C GLY A 12 27.86 19.07 -5.03
N CYS A 13 27.15 18.41 -5.94
CA CYS A 13 25.71 18.12 -5.86
C CYS A 13 25.36 16.93 -4.94
N ILE A 14 26.35 16.26 -4.36
CA ILE A 14 26.13 15.09 -3.50
C ILE A 14 26.22 15.51 -2.03
N LEU A 15 25.15 15.25 -1.29
CA LEU A 15 25.05 15.46 0.15
C LEU A 15 25.01 14.11 0.87
N LYS A 16 25.79 13.99 1.94
CA LYS A 16 25.80 12.82 2.80
C LYS A 16 25.19 13.17 4.16
N TYR A 17 24.18 12.40 4.56
CA TYR A 17 23.49 12.50 5.82
C TYR A 17 23.73 11.26 6.67
N ASP A 18 23.91 11.47 7.97
CA ASP A 18 23.83 10.42 8.98
C ASP A 18 22.43 10.41 9.58
N VAL A 19 21.87 9.21 9.73
CA VAL A 19 20.50 9.00 10.19
C VAL A 19 20.49 7.96 11.30
N LEU A 20 20.29 8.44 12.54
CA LEU A 20 20.12 7.60 13.71
C LEU A 20 18.67 7.14 13.83
N ASP A 21 18.50 5.84 14.04
CA ASP A 21 17.20 5.21 14.00
C ASP A 21 17.08 4.08 15.02
N GLU A 22 15.94 4.04 15.71
CA GLU A 22 15.65 3.05 16.74
C GLU A 22 14.90 1.87 16.12
N ILE A 23 15.51 0.70 16.18
CA ILE A 23 14.96 -0.55 15.64
C ILE A 23 14.68 -1.49 16.81
N SER A 24 13.42 -1.92 16.93
CA SER A 24 13.01 -2.94 17.89
C SER A 24 13.35 -4.34 17.34
N ALA A 25 14.17 -5.10 18.06
CA ALA A 25 14.41 -6.51 17.81
C ALA A 25 14.23 -7.28 19.12
N ASP A 26 13.29 -8.24 19.14
CA ASP A 26 13.04 -9.17 20.24
C ASP A 26 13.07 -8.52 21.64
N ASP A 27 12.13 -7.60 21.89
CA ASP A 27 11.95 -6.82 23.13
C ASP A 27 13.05 -5.80 23.48
N HIS A 28 14.06 -5.62 22.62
CA HIS A 28 15.12 -4.62 22.81
C HIS A 28 15.04 -3.53 21.74
N ILE A 29 15.24 -2.28 22.15
CA ILE A 29 15.41 -1.15 21.23
C ILE A 29 16.90 -0.95 21.01
N LYS A 30 17.34 -0.99 19.75
CA LYS A 30 18.72 -0.70 19.35
C LYS A 30 18.75 0.54 18.47
N THR A 31 19.62 1.48 18.79
CA THR A 31 19.90 2.63 17.93
C THR A 31 20.95 2.25 16.91
N VAL A 32 20.64 2.42 15.63
CA VAL A 32 21.51 2.10 14.49
C VAL A 32 21.72 3.37 13.66
N ASN A 33 22.94 3.60 13.19
CA ASN A 33 23.25 4.69 12.28
C ASN A 33 23.18 4.18 10.83
N PHE A 34 22.51 4.94 9.97
CA PHE A 34 22.43 4.73 8.52
C PHE A 34 22.97 5.94 7.80
N GLU A 35 23.65 5.72 6.68
CA GLU A 35 24.10 6.80 5.82
C GLU A 35 23.14 6.96 4.65
N VAL A 36 22.77 8.20 4.34
CA VAL A 36 21.93 8.55 3.21
C VAL A 36 22.67 9.52 2.30
N TYR A 37 22.81 9.12 1.05
CA TYR A 37 23.39 9.92 -0.02
C TYR A 37 22.25 10.54 -0.82
N PHE A 38 22.32 11.85 -1.04
CA PHE A 38 21.36 12.58 -1.85
C PHE A 38 22.07 13.36 -2.94
N ASN A 39 21.69 13.12 -4.20
CA ASN A 39 22.14 13.88 -5.35
C ASN A 39 21.09 14.96 -5.68
N GLU A 40 21.47 16.22 -5.60
CA GLU A 40 20.61 17.38 -5.88
C GLU A 40 20.23 17.52 -7.36
N GLU A 41 21.10 17.13 -8.29
CA GLU A 41 20.86 17.26 -9.73
C GLU A 41 19.87 16.21 -10.23
N GLU A 42 20.09 14.96 -9.86
CA GLU A 42 19.26 13.82 -10.28
C GLU A 42 18.05 13.59 -9.37
N VAL A 43 17.97 14.33 -8.25
CA VAL A 43 16.98 14.11 -7.18
C VAL A 43 16.99 12.64 -6.71
N GLU A 44 18.17 12.04 -6.64
CA GLU A 44 18.36 10.63 -6.30
C GLU A 44 18.77 10.48 -4.82
N VAL A 45 18.08 9.61 -4.09
CA VAL A 45 18.40 9.21 -2.71
C VAL A 45 18.82 7.74 -2.65
N LYS A 46 19.97 7.47 -2.03
CA LYS A 46 20.45 6.12 -1.70
C LYS A 46 20.68 6.01 -0.19
N CYS A 47 20.22 4.91 0.43
CA CYS A 47 20.39 4.68 1.87
C CYS A 47 21.09 3.35 2.10
N THR A 48 22.01 3.29 3.07
CA THR A 48 22.74 2.05 3.41
C THR A 48 21.85 0.93 3.95
N CYS A 49 20.60 1.22 4.34
CA CYS A 49 19.63 0.16 4.67
C CYS A 49 19.18 -0.66 3.46
N ALA A 50 19.43 -0.18 2.23
CA ALA A 50 19.14 -0.83 0.96
C ALA A 50 17.69 -1.32 0.76
N LEU A 51 16.69 -0.71 1.43
CA LEU A 51 15.30 -1.18 1.36
C LEU A 51 14.71 -1.00 -0.04
N PHE A 52 15.13 0.03 -0.76
CA PHE A 52 14.65 0.26 -2.12
C PHE A 52 15.26 -0.77 -3.09
N GLU A 53 16.54 -1.05 -2.96
CA GLU A 53 17.28 -2.02 -3.77
C GLU A 53 16.81 -3.45 -3.51
N THR A 54 16.53 -3.79 -2.24
CA THR A 54 16.12 -5.14 -1.85
C THR A 54 14.62 -5.39 -1.99
N ARG A 55 13.79 -4.37 -1.74
CA ARG A 55 12.32 -4.53 -1.71
C ARG A 55 11.58 -3.63 -2.68
N GLY A 56 12.19 -2.62 -3.28
CA GLY A 56 11.51 -1.61 -4.11
C GLY A 56 10.64 -0.65 -3.31
N ILE A 57 10.99 -0.42 -2.03
CA ILE A 57 10.25 0.43 -1.10
C ILE A 57 11.21 1.48 -0.54
N PRO A 58 10.92 2.79 -0.72
CA PRO A 58 11.68 3.84 -0.08
C PRO A 58 11.68 3.66 1.44
N CYS A 59 12.87 3.65 2.07
CA CYS A 59 12.93 3.55 3.52
C CYS A 59 12.57 4.87 4.19
N ARG A 60 12.25 4.80 5.49
CA ARG A 60 11.96 5.99 6.29
C ARG A 60 13.13 6.99 6.35
N HIS A 61 14.39 6.53 6.22
CA HIS A 61 15.56 7.40 6.18
C HIS A 61 15.60 8.23 4.90
N SER A 62 15.40 7.57 3.75
CA SER A 62 15.32 8.23 2.45
C SER A 62 14.20 9.25 2.41
N LEU A 63 13.01 8.86 2.89
CA LEU A 63 11.86 9.77 2.99
C LEU A 63 12.14 10.95 3.91
N ARG A 64 12.90 10.74 5.01
CA ARG A 64 13.27 11.83 5.92
C ARG A 64 14.18 12.85 5.24
N VAL A 65 15.17 12.41 4.46
CA VAL A 65 16.05 13.30 3.70
C VAL A 65 15.29 14.07 2.62
N LEU A 66 14.38 13.42 1.89
CA LEU A 66 13.50 14.10 0.92
C LEU A 66 12.65 15.19 1.59
N GLN A 67 12.08 14.90 2.77
CA GLN A 67 11.34 15.89 3.56
C GLN A 67 12.21 17.07 3.98
N LEU A 68 13.45 16.83 4.43
CA LEU A 68 14.39 17.91 4.79
C LEU A 68 14.74 18.79 3.57
N LYS A 69 14.83 18.19 2.39
CA LYS A 69 15.01 18.88 1.11
C LYS A 69 13.72 19.50 0.55
N LYS A 70 12.60 19.41 1.27
CA LYS A 70 11.28 19.92 0.86
C LYS A 70 10.78 19.34 -0.47
N ILE A 71 11.22 18.12 -0.79
CA ILE A 71 10.77 17.38 -1.96
C ILE A 71 9.47 16.66 -1.57
N ASN A 72 8.34 17.22 -2.01
CA ASN A 72 7.01 16.71 -1.70
C ASN A 72 6.49 15.71 -2.77
N VAL A 73 7.13 15.67 -3.93
CA VAL A 73 6.80 14.76 -5.03
C VAL A 73 7.90 13.71 -5.11
N MET A 74 7.51 12.44 -5.08
CA MET A 74 8.46 11.35 -5.23
C MET A 74 9.00 11.32 -6.66
N PRO A 75 10.33 11.26 -6.88
CA PRO A 75 10.89 11.11 -8.22
C PRO A 75 10.41 9.80 -8.87
N ASP A 76 10.17 9.83 -10.19
CA ASP A 76 9.58 8.72 -10.94
C ASP A 76 10.40 7.43 -10.86
N VAL A 77 11.72 7.55 -10.73
CA VAL A 77 12.64 6.40 -10.57
C VAL A 77 12.31 5.54 -9.33
N TYR A 78 11.61 6.11 -8.34
CA TYR A 78 11.16 5.40 -7.14
C TYR A 78 9.72 4.89 -7.22
N VAL A 79 8.96 5.30 -8.25
CA VAL A 79 7.57 4.88 -8.48
C VAL A 79 7.56 3.68 -9.42
N LEU A 80 7.86 2.51 -8.85
CA LEU A 80 7.88 1.25 -9.63
C LEU A 80 6.49 0.94 -10.20
N ASP A 81 6.46 0.30 -11.36
CA ASP A 81 5.21 -0.07 -12.05
C ASP A 81 4.22 -0.78 -11.13
N ARG A 82 4.67 -1.68 -10.26
CA ARG A 82 3.80 -2.42 -9.32
C ARG A 82 2.98 -1.51 -8.39
N TRP A 83 3.44 -0.29 -8.14
CA TRP A 83 2.78 0.72 -7.30
C TRP A 83 1.92 1.70 -8.11
N ARG A 84 2.15 1.79 -9.43
CA ARG A 84 1.40 2.64 -10.35
C ARG A 84 -0.05 2.15 -10.49
N LYS A 85 -0.99 3.08 -10.31
CA LYS A 85 -2.45 2.84 -10.42
C LYS A 85 -2.96 2.89 -11.87
N ASP A 86 -2.27 3.66 -12.71
CA ASP A 86 -2.59 3.85 -14.12
C ASP A 86 -2.25 2.61 -14.98
N ILE A 87 -1.38 1.73 -14.48
CA ILE A 87 -1.12 0.44 -15.11
C ILE A 87 -2.26 -0.53 -14.79
N LYS A 88 -3.15 -0.73 -15.78
CA LYS A 88 -4.26 -1.69 -15.68
C LYS A 88 -3.72 -3.12 -15.59
N ARG A 89 -4.03 -3.80 -14.48
CA ARG A 89 -3.74 -5.22 -14.26
C ARG A 89 -5.03 -5.99 -14.11
N ARG A 90 -5.01 -7.29 -14.39
CA ARG A 90 -6.22 -8.11 -14.26
C ARG A 90 -6.89 -8.00 -12.87
N TYR A 91 -6.10 -7.84 -11.81
CA TYR A 91 -6.63 -7.66 -10.46
C TYR A 91 -7.06 -6.23 -10.12
N THR A 92 -6.58 -5.20 -10.83
CA THR A 92 -7.10 -3.82 -10.65
C THR A 92 -8.46 -3.65 -11.30
N LEU A 93 -8.83 -4.58 -12.20
CA LEU A 93 -10.17 -4.66 -12.79
C LEU A 93 -11.13 -5.54 -11.96
N LEU A 94 -10.65 -6.11 -10.86
CA LEU A 94 -11.47 -6.80 -9.87
C LEU A 94 -11.83 -5.84 -8.75
N ARG A 95 -13.09 -5.89 -8.31
CA ARG A 95 -13.62 -5.03 -7.26
C ARG A 95 -12.89 -5.26 -5.93
N SER A 96 -12.19 -4.24 -5.43
CA SER A 96 -11.60 -4.23 -4.10
C SER A 96 -12.45 -3.41 -3.11
N SER A 97 -12.27 -3.61 -1.80
CA SER A 97 -12.95 -2.80 -0.78
C SER A 97 -12.37 -1.39 -0.62
N TYR A 98 -11.23 -1.12 -1.26
CA TYR A 98 -10.47 0.13 -1.15
C TYR A 98 -10.57 1.01 -2.41
N ASP A 99 -11.40 0.63 -3.37
CA ASP A 99 -11.53 1.38 -4.62
C ASP A 99 -12.44 2.61 -4.38
N ASP A 100 -11.81 3.79 -4.31
CA ASP A 100 -12.49 5.07 -4.18
C ASP A 100 -13.20 5.41 -5.49
N GLN A 101 -14.51 5.15 -5.56
CA GLN A 101 -15.60 5.63 -6.46
C GLN A 101 -15.35 5.85 -7.98
N TRP A 102 -14.15 6.13 -8.46
CA TRP A 102 -13.77 5.97 -9.84
C TRP A 102 -13.86 4.48 -10.19
N ASP A 103 -14.52 4.22 -11.31
CA ASP A 103 -14.50 2.94 -12.01
C ASP A 103 -15.48 1.84 -11.55
N ARG A 104 -16.76 2.20 -11.34
CA ARG A 104 -17.85 1.20 -11.30
C ARG A 104 -18.16 0.62 -12.70
N SER A 105 -17.74 1.28 -13.78
CA SER A 105 -18.06 0.91 -15.18
C SER A 105 -17.05 -0.02 -15.81
N ASP A 106 -15.74 0.25 -15.74
CA ASP A 106 -14.74 -0.51 -16.48
C ASP A 106 -14.50 -1.87 -15.83
N ALA A 107 -14.52 -1.96 -14.49
CA ALA A 107 -14.50 -3.25 -13.81
C ALA A 107 -15.68 -4.15 -14.23
N ARG A 108 -16.88 -3.58 -14.36
CA ARG A 108 -18.09 -4.29 -14.84
C ARG A 108 -17.96 -4.66 -16.32
N ASN A 109 -17.50 -3.73 -17.16
CA ASN A 109 -17.32 -3.97 -18.58
C ASN A 109 -16.27 -5.05 -18.84
N TYR A 110 -15.14 -5.00 -18.13
CA TYR A 110 -14.09 -6.02 -18.16
C TYR A 110 -14.64 -7.38 -17.76
N GLU A 111 -15.39 -7.47 -16.65
CA GLU A 111 -16.01 -8.72 -16.22
C GLU A 111 -16.96 -9.29 -17.29
N VAL A 112 -17.77 -8.43 -17.93
CA VAL A 112 -18.69 -8.84 -19.02
C VAL A 112 -17.92 -9.37 -20.21
N VAL A 113 -16.89 -8.66 -20.68
CA VAL A 113 -16.06 -9.05 -21.82
C VAL A 113 -15.36 -10.38 -21.53
N VAL A 114 -14.66 -10.49 -20.39
CA VAL A 114 -13.96 -11.73 -20.01
C VAL A 114 -14.92 -12.91 -19.92
N LYS A 115 -16.09 -12.75 -19.28
CA LYS A 115 -17.09 -13.84 -19.19
C LYS A 115 -17.59 -14.27 -20.57
N ARG A 116 -17.81 -13.32 -21.48
CA ARG A 116 -18.27 -13.63 -22.84
C ARG A 116 -17.19 -14.32 -23.65
N CYS A 117 -15.96 -13.81 -23.64
CA CYS A 117 -14.83 -14.42 -24.33
C CYS A 117 -14.51 -15.81 -23.78
N MET A 118 -14.56 -16.00 -22.46
CA MET A 118 -14.35 -17.31 -21.84
C MET A 118 -15.40 -18.33 -22.30
N LYS A 119 -16.69 -17.96 -22.30
CA LYS A 119 -17.77 -18.82 -22.80
C LYS A 119 -17.63 -19.15 -24.27
N LEU A 120 -17.09 -18.24 -25.07
CA LEU A 120 -16.83 -18.47 -26.49
C LEU A 120 -15.63 -19.39 -26.68
N ALA A 121 -14.54 -19.15 -25.95
CA ALA A 121 -13.32 -19.95 -25.97
C ALA A 121 -13.63 -21.43 -25.70
N THR A 122 -14.45 -21.74 -24.68
CA THR A 122 -14.86 -23.12 -24.38
C THR A 122 -15.66 -23.78 -25.50
N LYS A 123 -16.32 -22.99 -26.36
CA LYS A 123 -17.12 -23.52 -27.49
C LYS A 123 -16.29 -23.74 -28.74
N ILE A 124 -15.29 -22.90 -28.98
CA ILE A 124 -14.50 -22.91 -30.23
C ILE A 124 -13.17 -23.65 -30.08
N SER A 125 -12.71 -23.95 -28.86
CA SER A 125 -11.35 -24.47 -28.59
C SER A 125 -10.99 -25.77 -29.30
N SER A 126 -11.96 -26.57 -29.73
CA SER A 126 -11.72 -27.82 -30.47
C SER A 126 -11.62 -27.65 -31.99
N ASP A 127 -11.87 -26.46 -32.52
CA ASP A 127 -11.90 -26.18 -33.96
C ASP A 127 -10.95 -25.03 -34.32
N ASN A 128 -9.79 -25.38 -34.87
CA ASN A 128 -8.75 -24.42 -35.25
C ASN A 128 -9.22 -23.41 -36.30
N GLY A 129 -10.17 -23.78 -37.17
CA GLY A 129 -10.76 -22.85 -38.15
C GLY A 129 -11.60 -21.77 -37.45
N LYS A 130 -12.40 -22.16 -36.46
CA LYS A 130 -13.17 -21.21 -35.65
C LYS A 130 -12.28 -20.35 -34.74
N VAL A 131 -11.23 -20.93 -34.15
CA VAL A 131 -10.26 -20.18 -33.34
C VAL A 131 -9.55 -19.11 -34.18
N SER A 132 -9.02 -19.48 -35.35
CA SER A 132 -8.34 -18.52 -36.24
C SER A 132 -9.30 -17.45 -36.77
N ALA A 133 -10.54 -17.80 -37.11
CA ALA A 133 -11.55 -16.82 -37.49
C ALA A 133 -11.88 -15.83 -36.35
N PHE A 134 -12.00 -16.32 -35.12
CA PHE A 134 -12.23 -15.46 -33.96
C PHE A 134 -11.06 -14.52 -33.68
N LEU A 135 -9.82 -15.01 -33.71
CA LEU A 135 -8.62 -14.19 -33.50
C LEU A 135 -8.51 -13.07 -34.53
N ARG A 136 -8.77 -13.34 -35.82
CA ARG A 136 -8.80 -12.30 -36.85
C ARG A 136 -9.79 -11.17 -36.54
N VAL A 137 -10.99 -11.52 -36.05
CA VAL A 137 -12.00 -10.52 -35.66
C VAL A 137 -11.52 -9.68 -34.48
N VAL A 138 -10.82 -10.29 -33.52
CA VAL A 138 -10.21 -9.58 -32.39
C VAL A 138 -9.11 -8.64 -32.89
N ASP A 139 -8.19 -9.10 -33.73
CA ASP A 139 -7.10 -8.30 -34.28
C ASP A 139 -7.63 -7.09 -35.07
N ASP A 140 -8.69 -7.29 -35.88
CA ASP A 140 -9.34 -6.22 -36.63
C ASP A 140 -10.04 -5.20 -35.71
N PHE A 141 -10.59 -5.67 -34.59
CA PHE A 141 -11.20 -4.80 -33.58
C PHE A 141 -10.14 -4.00 -32.80
N GLU A 142 -9.01 -4.61 -32.46
CA GLU A 142 -7.90 -3.94 -31.77
C GLU A 142 -7.33 -2.79 -32.60
N LYS A 143 -7.08 -3.02 -33.89
CA LYS A 143 -6.63 -1.96 -34.83
C LYS A 143 -7.58 -0.77 -34.89
N LYS A 144 -8.90 -1.01 -34.72
CA LYS A 144 -9.90 0.05 -34.68
C LYS A 144 -9.87 0.85 -33.37
N CYS A 145 -9.40 0.24 -32.28
CA CYS A 145 -9.31 0.88 -30.96
C CYS A 145 -8.07 1.78 -30.80
N GLU A 146 -7.00 1.51 -31.53
CA GLU A 146 -5.74 2.29 -31.47
C GLU A 146 -5.88 3.75 -31.96
N GLY A 147 -7.01 4.12 -32.59
CA GLY A 147 -7.30 5.49 -33.03
C GLY A 147 -7.88 6.43 -31.94
N SER A 148 -8.03 5.96 -30.70
CA SER A 148 -8.65 6.73 -29.61
C SER A 148 -7.89 6.61 -28.29
N THR A 149 -6.67 7.15 -28.24
CA THR A 149 -6.01 7.45 -26.97
C THR A 149 -6.48 8.81 -26.46
N PRO A 150 -7.05 8.93 -25.25
CA PRO A 150 -7.09 10.20 -24.55
C PRO A 150 -5.65 10.49 -24.09
N GLU A 151 -5.00 11.46 -24.71
CA GLU A 151 -3.88 12.16 -24.08
C GLU A 151 -4.43 12.74 -22.76
N SER A 152 -4.08 12.13 -21.63
CA SER A 152 -4.31 12.74 -20.33
C SER A 152 -3.25 13.80 -20.11
N THR A 153 -3.43 14.95 -20.77
CA THR A 153 -2.78 16.19 -20.38
C THR A 153 -3.22 16.50 -18.96
N PHE A 154 -2.29 16.37 -18.02
CA PHE A 154 -2.49 16.74 -16.62
C PHE A 154 -2.54 18.26 -16.54
N GLU A 155 -3.71 18.87 -16.73
CA GLU A 155 -3.91 20.26 -16.32
C GLU A 155 -3.89 20.31 -14.78
N GLN A 156 -2.83 20.90 -14.24
CA GLN A 156 -2.73 21.29 -12.84
C GLN A 156 -3.78 22.36 -12.54
N THR A 157 -4.98 21.96 -12.12
CA THR A 157 -5.85 22.88 -11.39
C THR A 157 -5.41 22.90 -9.94
N ASN A 158 -4.70 23.96 -9.57
CA ASN A 158 -4.48 24.38 -8.18
C ASN A 158 -5.85 24.54 -7.49
N LYS A 159 -6.30 23.51 -6.78
CA LYS A 159 -7.38 23.61 -5.80
C LYS A 159 -6.77 23.53 -4.41
N ILE A 160 -6.68 24.70 -3.78
CA ILE A 160 -6.39 24.87 -2.36
C ILE A 160 -7.42 24.03 -1.57
N PRO A 161 -7.02 23.16 -0.63
CA PRO A 161 -7.99 22.46 0.20
C PRO A 161 -8.65 23.47 1.13
N THR A 162 -9.96 23.67 0.96
CA THR A 162 -10.79 24.35 1.95
C THR A 162 -10.72 23.55 3.25
N VAL A 163 -10.15 24.15 4.29
CA VAL A 163 -10.13 23.60 5.65
C VAL A 163 -11.58 23.48 6.11
N VAL A 164 -12.13 22.27 6.05
CA VAL A 164 -13.40 21.97 6.71
C VAL A 164 -13.07 21.82 8.19
N VAL A 165 -13.50 22.81 8.98
CA VAL A 165 -13.48 22.77 10.44
C VAL A 165 -14.29 21.55 10.86
N ASP A 166 -13.62 20.61 11.51
CA ASP A 166 -14.19 19.39 12.07
C ASP A 166 -15.17 19.74 13.20
N THR A 167 -16.46 19.81 12.88
CA THR A 167 -17.52 19.79 13.89
C THR A 167 -17.65 18.38 14.42
N GLY A 168 -16.76 18.05 15.37
CA GLY A 168 -16.79 16.94 16.32
C GLY A 168 -17.79 15.80 16.07
N VAL A 169 -17.60 15.04 14.99
CA VAL A 169 -18.31 13.77 14.83
C VAL A 169 -17.64 12.76 15.76
N LYS A 170 -18.37 12.24 16.76
CA LYS A 170 -17.90 11.14 17.60
C LYS A 170 -17.73 9.89 16.73
N ILE A 171 -16.50 9.65 16.28
CA ILE A 171 -16.10 8.41 15.61
C ILE A 171 -16.17 7.29 16.65
N LEU A 172 -17.18 6.42 16.52
CA LEU A 172 -17.28 5.20 17.32
C LEU A 172 -16.43 4.10 16.68
N SER A 173 -15.79 3.28 17.51
CA SER A 173 -15.06 2.11 17.04
C SER A 173 -15.98 1.20 16.21
N PRO A 174 -15.47 0.59 15.13
CA PRO A 174 -16.23 -0.37 14.33
C PRO A 174 -16.80 -1.48 15.22
N ASN A 175 -18.03 -1.88 14.92
CA ASN A 175 -18.72 -2.91 15.68
C ASN A 175 -17.95 -4.24 15.58
N VAL A 176 -17.47 -4.77 16.70
CA VAL A 176 -16.65 -5.98 16.73
C VAL A 176 -17.54 -7.20 16.43
N VAL A 177 -17.56 -7.60 15.17
CA VAL A 177 -18.21 -8.84 14.73
C VAL A 177 -17.25 -10.02 14.85
N ARG A 178 -17.75 -11.17 15.30
CA ARG A 178 -16.97 -12.41 15.29
C ARG A 178 -16.70 -12.83 13.85
N GLY A 179 -15.43 -12.89 13.45
CA GLY A 179 -15.04 -13.47 12.17
C GLY A 179 -15.53 -14.91 12.04
N LYS A 180 -15.94 -15.30 10.84
CA LYS A 180 -16.21 -16.71 10.51
C LYS A 180 -14.88 -17.45 10.52
N GLY A 181 -14.58 -18.17 11.60
CA GLY A 181 -13.33 -18.88 11.80
C GLY A 181 -13.35 -19.73 13.07
N ARG A 182 -12.25 -20.44 13.33
CA ARG A 182 -12.09 -21.26 14.53
C ARG A 182 -12.33 -20.40 15.77
N PRO A 183 -13.25 -20.78 16.69
CA PRO A 183 -13.46 -20.04 17.92
C PRO A 183 -12.13 -19.85 18.65
N PRO A 184 -11.89 -18.70 19.31
CA PRO A 184 -10.67 -18.49 20.08
C PRO A 184 -10.53 -19.60 21.12
N SER A 185 -9.64 -20.56 20.88
CA SER A 185 -9.36 -21.59 21.87
C SER A 185 -8.56 -20.94 22.99
N LYS A 186 -9.11 -20.93 24.21
CA LYS A 186 -8.38 -20.46 25.39
C LYS A 186 -7.04 -21.20 25.45
N ARG A 187 -5.93 -20.46 25.46
CA ARG A 187 -4.60 -21.03 25.70
C ARG A 187 -4.64 -21.85 26.99
N LYS A 188 -3.98 -23.00 27.01
CA LYS A 188 -3.82 -23.78 28.24
C LYS A 188 -3.08 -22.93 29.28
N VAL A 189 -3.79 -22.54 30.33
CA VAL A 189 -3.26 -21.71 31.42
C VAL A 189 -2.38 -22.59 32.32
N PRO A 190 -1.09 -22.26 32.50
CA PRO A 190 -0.20 -23.02 33.37
C PRO A 190 -0.63 -22.93 34.84
N PRO A 191 -0.26 -23.91 35.69
CA PRO A 191 -0.68 -23.96 37.11
C PRO A 191 -0.37 -22.68 37.91
N VAL A 192 0.76 -22.02 37.62
CA VAL A 192 1.18 -20.77 38.27
C VAL A 192 0.17 -19.64 38.07
N GLU A 193 -0.37 -19.46 36.86
CA GLU A 193 -1.36 -18.42 36.56
C GLU A 193 -2.71 -18.69 37.23
N LYS A 194 -3.09 -19.97 37.42
CA LYS A 194 -4.32 -20.34 38.15
C LYS A 194 -4.25 -19.98 39.63
N ILE A 195 -3.07 -20.10 40.24
CA ILE A 195 -2.86 -19.78 41.67
C ILE A 195 -2.93 -18.27 41.88
N ALA A 196 -2.34 -17.47 40.99
CA ALA A 196 -2.38 -16.01 41.06
C ALA A 196 -3.82 -15.45 40.97
N ASN A 197 -4.67 -16.02 40.11
CA ASN A 197 -6.06 -15.58 39.96
C ASN A 197 -6.98 -15.94 41.14
N LYS A 198 -6.67 -17.00 41.91
CA LYS A 198 -7.43 -17.32 43.14
C LYS A 198 -7.22 -16.28 44.24
N ARG A 199 -6.05 -15.65 44.31
CA ARG A 199 -5.72 -14.63 45.32
C ARG A 199 -6.36 -13.27 45.08
N LYS A 200 -6.94 -13.03 43.90
CA LYS A 200 -7.53 -11.74 43.50
C LYS A 200 -9.05 -11.64 43.69
N LYS A 201 -9.71 -12.65 44.25
CA LYS A 201 -11.15 -12.53 44.54
C LYS A 201 -11.35 -11.77 45.86
N PRO A 202 -12.03 -10.61 45.86
CA PRO A 202 -12.35 -9.93 47.10
C PRO A 202 -13.34 -10.77 47.91
N VAL A 203 -13.09 -10.92 49.20
CA VAL A 203 -14.04 -11.51 50.16
C VAL A 203 -15.16 -10.49 50.36
N THR A 204 -16.35 -10.77 49.85
CA THR A 204 -17.56 -10.01 50.18
C THR A 204 -17.97 -10.35 51.61
N LEU A 205 -17.75 -9.42 52.54
CA LEU A 205 -18.39 -9.45 53.85
C LEU A 205 -19.81 -8.91 53.69
N HIS A 206 -20.81 -9.77 53.96
CA HIS A 206 -22.19 -9.33 54.10
C HIS A 206 -22.35 -8.61 55.45
N LEU A 207 -22.63 -7.31 55.41
CA LEU A 207 -23.15 -6.58 56.58
C LEU A 207 -24.67 -6.74 56.59
N ILE A 208 -25.16 -7.33 57.68
CA ILE A 208 -26.58 -7.42 58.02
C ILE A 208 -26.95 -6.10 58.70
N PHE A 209 -27.88 -5.34 58.13
CA PHE A 209 -29.10 -4.78 58.75
C PHE A 209 -29.92 -4.06 57.67
#